data_AF-A0A252BJA2-F1
#
_entry.id   AF-A0A252BJA2-F1
#
_cell.length_a   1.000
_cell.length_b   1.000
_cell.length_c   1.000
_cell.angle_alpha   90.00
_cell.angle_beta   90.00
_cell.angle_gamma   90.00
#
_symmetry.space_group_name_H-M   'P 1'
#
loop_
_entity.id
_entity.type
_entity.pdbx_description
1 polymer ?
#
loop_
_entity_poly.entity_id
_entity_poly.type
_entity_poly.pdbx_seq_one_letter_code
_entity_poly.pdbx_strand_id
1 'polypeptide(L)'
;MRSQNLSSLLMALALLSPATALADGVFHPAGQSYACVNPRATRALANHADPRQNDPGWVHFVITDGRCFQVEPSEKWEQISQANGLLLLRRDPPRAGMPPLFFLPEQVSAGLPIPPQSSAEAPADGPVQLAPASPDQEASQPSSETTDILPKGWQKPRHDTEATTNEAPEDNTPGEPTPSVTSTAVPSSAKTQDSGSGGLLICALIAAGLIGYFVLRARRRAARKRRAWEIIDKEIRDQGTALQVRRLQLVTTDAYGTIHLTKWAKEVGYFCNTRVLPLLQVEGLADQWQGLADQAQARIEEIAQRMPPGAVLNQKPLSDPRVFDPQMDPFDYERHCALLLEQAGWNARVTQASGDQGADIIATKGGRKIVVQCKLYSQPVGNKAVQEIYTAKQHQQADEAIVASNAGYTIPARQLAATTGVHLLHHQELASFCERLAA
;
A
#
# COMPACT_ATOMS: atom_id res chain seq x y z
N MET A 1 7.33 52.42 46.98
CA MET A 1 8.52 52.91 46.24
C MET A 1 9.29 51.72 45.68
N ARG A 2 10.13 51.93 44.65
CA ARG A 2 11.19 51.06 44.04
C ARG A 2 11.30 49.60 44.55
N SER A 3 11.23 48.54 43.75
CA SER A 3 11.93 48.22 42.47
C SER A 3 13.45 48.07 42.61
N GLN A 4 13.93 46.83 42.79
CA GLN A 4 15.32 46.33 42.67
C GLN A 4 15.27 44.79 42.91
N ASN A 5 16.10 43.91 42.35
CA ASN A 5 17.33 44.11 41.57
C ASN A 5 17.36 43.26 40.28
N LEU A 6 17.91 43.82 39.20
CA LEU A 6 18.73 43.05 38.25
C LEU A 6 20.21 43.33 38.60
N SER A 7 20.95 42.32 39.04
CA SER A 7 22.42 42.19 38.90
C SER A 7 22.92 40.96 39.66
N SER A 8 23.14 39.85 38.95
CA SER A 8 23.98 38.72 39.37
C SER A 8 24.27 37.86 38.12
N LEU A 9 25.07 38.41 37.21
CA LEU A 9 25.43 37.79 35.94
C LEU A 9 26.92 38.00 35.69
N LEU A 10 27.73 37.00 36.09
CA LEU A 10 29.11 36.80 35.66
C LEU A 10 29.63 35.44 36.15
N MET A 11 30.48 34.81 35.33
CA MET A 11 31.32 33.63 35.64
C MET A 11 30.62 32.33 36.12
N ALA A 12 30.10 31.57 35.15
CA ALA A 12 30.19 30.11 35.17
C ALA A 12 30.59 29.65 33.76
N LEU A 13 31.90 29.47 33.52
CA LEU A 13 32.44 29.24 32.17
C LEU A 13 32.77 27.76 31.92
N ALA A 14 32.13 27.19 30.90
CA ALA A 14 32.57 26.05 30.07
C ALA A 14 33.35 24.89 30.75
N LEU A 15 32.62 23.87 31.21
CA LEU A 15 33.07 22.48 31.24
C LEU A 15 31.90 21.55 30.85
N LEU A 16 32.21 20.43 30.19
CA LEU A 16 31.28 19.48 29.53
C LEU A 16 30.53 20.09 28.33
N SER A 17 30.34 19.44 27.18
CA SER A 17 30.92 18.22 26.61
C SER A 17 30.76 18.31 25.07
N PRO A 18 31.45 17.49 24.24
CA PRO A 18 31.28 17.56 22.79
C PRO A 18 29.84 17.24 22.37
N ALA A 19 29.32 17.97 21.38
CA ALA A 19 28.01 17.68 20.79
C ALA A 19 28.07 16.38 19.98
N THR A 20 27.66 15.27 20.60
CA THR A 20 27.37 14.02 19.88
C THR A 20 26.14 14.21 19.01
N ALA A 21 26.35 14.65 17.77
CA ALA A 21 25.36 14.49 16.72
C ALA A 21 25.12 12.99 16.51
N LEU A 22 24.04 12.46 17.07
CA LEU A 22 23.59 11.11 16.77
C LEU A 22 23.22 11.05 15.28
N ALA A 23 23.80 10.09 14.57
CA ALA A 23 23.59 9.90 13.14
C ALA A 23 22.26 9.17 12.88
N ASP A 24 21.14 9.82 13.21
CA ASP A 24 19.80 9.28 13.05
C ASP A 24 19.57 8.85 11.59
N GLY A 25 19.49 7.52 11.37
CA GLY A 25 19.24 6.91 10.07
C GLY A 25 20.45 6.26 9.37
N VAL A 26 21.66 6.32 9.93
CA VAL A 26 22.86 5.65 9.36
C VAL A 26 23.14 4.30 10.04
N PHE A 27 23.33 3.27 9.23
CA PHE A 27 23.50 1.87 9.63
C PHE A 27 24.70 1.21 8.95
N HIS A 28 25.29 0.23 9.62
CA HIS A 28 26.33 -0.65 9.10
C HIS A 28 25.95 -2.12 9.35
N PRO A 29 26.22 -3.06 8.42
CA PRO A 29 26.01 -4.49 8.66
C PRO A 29 26.85 -4.99 9.84
N ALA A 30 26.24 -5.77 10.74
CA ALA A 30 26.91 -6.31 11.93
C ALA A 30 27.92 -7.43 11.59
N GLY A 31 27.81 -8.01 10.40
CA GLY A 31 28.69 -9.06 9.87
C GLY A 31 28.46 -9.28 8.38
N GLN A 32 29.32 -10.07 7.74
CA GLN A 32 29.13 -10.46 6.34
C GLN A 32 27.84 -11.29 6.23
N SER A 33 26.87 -10.80 5.47
CA SER A 33 25.50 -11.32 5.47
C SER A 33 24.79 -11.03 4.14
N TYR A 34 23.52 -11.41 4.02
CA TYR A 34 22.68 -11.12 2.85
C TYR A 34 21.51 -10.21 3.21
N ALA A 35 21.27 -9.21 2.36
CA ALA A 35 20.08 -8.35 2.37
C ALA A 35 19.36 -8.46 1.03
N CYS A 36 18.03 -8.39 1.03
CA CYS A 36 17.21 -8.80 -0.13
C CYS A 36 16.21 -7.75 -0.58
N VAL A 37 15.88 -7.72 -1.87
CA VAL A 37 14.76 -6.92 -2.39
C VAL A 37 13.42 -7.51 -1.92
N ASN A 38 13.34 -8.84 -1.78
CA ASN A 38 12.16 -9.53 -1.26
C ASN A 38 12.21 -9.62 0.29
N PRO A 39 11.29 -8.99 1.04
CA PRO A 39 11.27 -9.06 2.50
C PRO A 39 10.89 -10.44 3.06
N ARG A 40 10.41 -11.39 2.23
CA ARG A 40 10.29 -12.80 2.62
C ARG A 40 11.67 -13.47 2.67
N ALA A 41 12.53 -13.19 1.68
CA ALA A 41 13.86 -13.78 1.57
C ALA A 41 14.82 -13.32 2.69
N THR A 42 14.81 -12.02 3.05
CA THR A 42 15.59 -11.51 4.20
C THR A 42 15.30 -12.32 5.48
N ARG A 43 14.03 -12.61 5.77
CA ARG A 43 13.66 -13.39 6.97
C ARG A 43 13.97 -14.89 6.82
N ALA A 44 13.85 -15.45 5.62
CA ALA A 44 14.20 -16.84 5.37
C ALA A 44 15.70 -17.11 5.59
N LEU A 45 16.57 -16.21 5.14
CA LEU A 45 18.03 -16.32 5.33
C LEU A 45 18.50 -16.05 6.76
N ALA A 46 17.69 -15.41 7.61
CA ALA A 46 18.01 -15.15 9.02
C ALA A 46 17.33 -16.12 10.01
N ASN A 47 16.35 -16.92 9.57
CA ASN A 47 15.69 -17.89 10.44
C ASN A 47 16.56 -19.13 10.69
N HIS A 48 17.54 -19.02 11.59
CA HIS A 48 18.45 -20.11 11.97
C HIS A 48 17.77 -21.34 12.63
N ALA A 49 16.46 -21.28 12.88
CA ALA A 49 15.66 -22.44 13.29
C ALA A 49 15.06 -23.22 12.10
N ASP A 50 15.18 -22.73 10.86
CA ASP A 50 14.75 -23.45 9.65
C ASP A 50 15.85 -24.44 9.21
N PRO A 51 15.61 -25.77 9.25
CA PRO A 51 16.63 -26.74 8.88
C PRO A 51 17.10 -26.61 7.42
N ARG A 52 16.28 -25.98 6.55
CA ARG A 52 16.59 -25.73 5.13
C ARG A 52 17.75 -24.75 4.92
N GLN A 53 18.16 -23.98 5.95
CA GLN A 53 19.38 -23.17 5.88
C GLN A 53 20.65 -24.01 5.60
N ASN A 54 20.61 -25.32 5.88
CA ASN A 54 21.71 -26.25 5.62
C ASN A 54 21.65 -26.89 4.20
N ASP A 55 20.65 -26.59 3.38
CA ASP A 55 20.61 -26.98 1.96
C ASP A 55 21.16 -25.83 1.08
N PRO A 56 22.35 -25.98 0.46
CA PRO A 56 22.92 -24.96 -0.41
C PRO A 56 22.03 -24.59 -1.59
N GLY A 57 21.24 -25.54 -2.11
CA GLY A 57 20.30 -25.31 -3.20
C GLY A 57 19.07 -24.53 -2.77
N TRP A 58 18.60 -24.71 -1.52
CA TRP A 58 17.54 -23.87 -0.96
C TRP A 58 18.05 -22.45 -0.75
N VAL A 59 19.20 -22.28 -0.11
CA VAL A 59 19.83 -20.98 0.12
C VAL A 59 20.07 -20.24 -1.20
N HIS A 60 20.56 -20.95 -2.24
CA HIS A 60 20.74 -20.38 -3.57
C HIS A 60 19.42 -19.96 -4.24
N PHE A 61 18.35 -20.76 -4.10
CA PHE A 61 17.01 -20.39 -4.57
C PHE A 61 16.49 -19.13 -3.86
N VAL A 62 16.58 -19.07 -2.53
CA VAL A 62 16.14 -17.91 -1.72
C VAL A 62 16.92 -16.64 -2.09
N ILE A 63 18.23 -16.75 -2.33
CA ILE A 63 19.08 -15.64 -2.80
C ILE A 63 18.65 -15.16 -4.19
N THR A 64 18.37 -16.09 -5.12
CA THR A 64 18.02 -15.77 -6.51
C THR A 64 16.62 -15.18 -6.65
N ASP A 65 15.58 -15.86 -6.16
CA ASP A 65 14.19 -15.37 -6.18
C ASP A 65 14.04 -14.09 -5.35
N GLY A 66 14.72 -14.06 -4.18
CA GLY A 66 14.72 -12.91 -3.29
C GLY A 66 15.48 -11.69 -3.79
N ARG A 67 16.27 -11.85 -4.88
CA ARG A 67 17.26 -10.88 -5.37
C ARG A 67 18.12 -10.33 -4.24
N CYS A 68 18.78 -11.23 -3.53
CA CYS A 68 19.64 -10.91 -2.41
C CYS A 68 21.05 -10.52 -2.85
N PHE A 69 21.63 -9.57 -2.13
CA PHE A 69 23.00 -9.11 -2.31
C PHE A 69 23.77 -9.38 -1.02
N GLN A 70 25.03 -9.78 -1.17
CA GLN A 70 25.96 -9.87 -0.05
C GLN A 70 26.32 -8.44 0.41
N VAL A 71 26.37 -8.23 1.73
CA VAL A 71 26.69 -6.95 2.37
C VAL A 71 27.82 -7.13 3.38
N GLU A 72 28.63 -6.08 3.56
CA GLU A 72 29.83 -6.11 4.41
C GLU A 72 29.77 -5.01 5.49
N PRO A 73 30.37 -5.22 6.69
CA PRO A 73 30.43 -4.19 7.75
C PRO A 73 31.14 -2.88 7.35
N SER A 74 31.96 -2.93 6.30
CA SER A 74 32.61 -1.79 5.65
C SER A 74 31.61 -0.83 4.98
N GLU A 75 30.43 -1.32 4.63
CA GLU A 75 29.43 -0.58 3.86
C GLU A 75 28.55 0.28 4.76
N LYS A 76 28.30 1.52 4.34
CA LYS A 76 27.37 2.43 4.98
C LYS A 76 26.01 2.36 4.29
N TRP A 77 24.95 2.35 5.09
CA TRP A 77 23.57 2.26 4.63
C TRP A 77 22.71 3.33 5.32
N GLU A 78 21.70 3.83 4.63
CA GLU A 78 20.81 4.91 5.07
C GLU A 78 19.35 4.42 5.03
N GLN A 79 18.60 4.68 6.11
CA GLN A 79 17.21 4.22 6.23
C GLN A 79 16.23 5.04 5.38
N ILE A 80 15.51 4.35 4.49
CA ILE A 80 14.38 4.91 3.73
C ILE A 80 13.07 4.73 4.51
N SER A 81 12.84 3.55 5.09
CA SER A 81 11.63 3.27 5.87
C SER A 81 11.80 2.06 6.79
N GLN A 82 10.82 1.84 7.67
CA GLN A 82 10.74 0.64 8.52
C GLN A 82 9.29 0.13 8.51
N ALA A 83 9.11 -1.17 8.27
CA ALA A 83 7.79 -1.79 8.20
C ALA A 83 7.85 -3.28 8.55
N ASN A 84 6.85 -3.79 9.27
CA ASN A 84 6.72 -5.21 9.61
C ASN A 84 7.96 -5.82 10.31
N GLY A 85 8.71 -5.03 11.09
CA GLY A 85 9.94 -5.47 11.73
C GLY A 85 11.17 -5.57 10.81
N LEU A 86 11.11 -5.01 9.59
CA LEU A 86 12.26 -4.88 8.68
C LEU A 86 12.58 -3.42 8.43
N LEU A 87 13.87 -3.13 8.22
CA LEU A 87 14.43 -1.86 7.79
C LEU A 87 14.64 -1.90 6.27
N LEU A 88 14.12 -0.92 5.54
CA LEU A 88 14.45 -0.71 4.13
C LEU A 88 15.57 0.32 4.04
N LEU A 89 16.76 -0.10 3.62
CA LEU A 89 17.95 0.75 3.55
C LEU A 89 18.43 0.92 2.10
N ARG A 90 19.04 2.07 1.79
CA ARG A 90 19.87 2.29 0.58
C ARG A 90 21.34 2.33 0.94
N ARG A 91 22.21 1.88 0.04
CA ARG A 91 23.66 1.99 0.17
C ARG A 91 24.10 3.45 -0.02
N ASP A 92 25.03 3.92 0.80
CA ASP A 92 25.70 5.21 0.65
C ASP A 92 27.23 5.01 0.63
N PRO A 93 27.96 5.32 -0.46
CA PRO A 93 27.44 5.81 -1.74
C PRO A 93 26.64 4.74 -2.51
N PRO A 94 25.69 5.13 -3.36
CA PRO A 94 24.87 4.19 -4.12
C PRO A 94 25.68 3.43 -5.18
N ARG A 95 25.39 2.14 -5.34
CA ARG A 95 26.04 1.26 -6.34
C ARG A 95 25.10 1.08 -7.54
N ALA A 96 25.63 1.23 -8.75
CA ALA A 96 24.86 1.03 -9.98
C ALA A 96 24.22 -0.39 -10.01
N GLY A 97 22.94 -0.46 -10.36
CA GLY A 97 22.17 -1.71 -10.38
C GLY A 97 21.71 -2.25 -9.01
N MET A 98 22.13 -1.65 -7.89
CA MET A 98 21.74 -2.06 -6.54
C MET A 98 20.52 -1.25 -6.06
N PRO A 99 19.31 -1.85 -5.96
CA PRO A 99 18.14 -1.19 -5.38
C PRO A 99 18.25 -1.12 -3.84
N PRO A 100 17.35 -0.39 -3.16
CA PRO A 100 17.14 -0.52 -1.72
C PRO A 100 16.84 -1.96 -1.31
N LEU A 101 17.37 -2.39 -0.16
CA LEU A 101 17.27 -3.76 0.35
C LEU A 101 16.64 -3.78 1.75
N PHE A 102 15.95 -4.88 2.06
CA PHE A 102 15.41 -5.14 3.39
C PHE A 102 16.43 -5.87 4.27
N PHE A 103 16.60 -5.35 5.48
CA PHE A 103 17.43 -5.88 6.56
C PHE A 103 16.55 -6.14 7.79
N LEU A 104 16.92 -7.12 8.61
CA LEU A 104 16.42 -7.24 9.98
C LEU A 104 17.19 -6.27 10.90
N PRO A 105 16.56 -5.73 11.96
CA PRO A 105 17.22 -4.85 12.92
C PRO A 105 18.46 -5.46 13.59
N GLU A 106 18.54 -6.79 13.71
CA GLU A 106 19.69 -7.50 14.26
C GLU A 106 20.86 -7.69 13.28
N GLN A 107 20.62 -7.49 11.97
CA GLN A 107 21.68 -7.55 10.94
C GLN A 107 22.49 -6.25 10.86
N VAL A 108 22.05 -5.16 11.50
CA VAL A 108 22.65 -3.82 11.35
C VAL A 108 22.79 -3.06 12.67
N SER A 109 23.92 -2.37 12.84
CA SER A 109 24.17 -1.45 13.96
C SER A 109 24.06 -0.01 13.49
N ALA A 110 23.36 0.84 14.24
CA ALA A 110 23.39 2.30 14.05
C ALA A 110 24.64 2.91 14.72
N GLY A 111 25.38 3.76 13.99
CA GLY A 111 26.59 4.40 14.50
C GLY A 111 27.79 4.32 13.55
N LEU A 112 28.99 4.07 14.10
CA LEU A 112 30.22 3.87 13.34
C LEU A 112 30.35 2.40 12.86
N PRO A 113 31.14 2.12 11.80
CA PRO A 113 31.41 0.75 11.37
C PRO A 113 32.02 -0.07 12.51
N ILE A 114 31.50 -1.27 12.74
CA ILE A 114 32.15 -2.24 13.62
C ILE A 114 33.40 -2.74 12.89
N PRO A 115 34.63 -2.54 13.41
CA PRO A 115 35.82 -3.07 12.76
C PRO A 115 35.76 -4.60 12.79
N PRO A 116 36.16 -5.30 11.71
CA PRO A 116 36.12 -6.76 11.66
C PRO A 116 36.95 -7.34 12.81
N GLN A 117 36.32 -8.13 13.69
CA GLN A 117 37.01 -8.70 14.83
C GLN A 117 38.04 -9.74 14.34
N SER A 118 39.31 -9.48 14.65
CA SER A 118 40.42 -10.39 14.39
C SER A 118 40.39 -11.57 15.37
N SER A 119 39.46 -12.50 15.14
CA SER A 119 39.40 -13.78 15.86
C SER A 119 40.61 -14.64 15.48
N ALA A 120 41.46 -14.94 16.46
CA ALA A 120 42.63 -15.80 16.28
C ALA A 120 42.25 -17.29 16.33
N GLU A 121 43.06 -18.10 15.62
CA GLU A 121 43.14 -19.57 15.62
C GLU A 121 41.85 -20.37 15.34
N ALA A 122 41.92 -21.23 14.33
CA ALA A 122 40.85 -22.12 13.91
C ALA A 122 40.97 -23.51 14.56
N PRO A 123 39.84 -24.18 14.81
CA PRO A 123 39.67 -25.60 14.53
C PRO A 123 39.26 -25.77 13.06
N ALA A 124 39.76 -26.82 12.40
CA ALA A 124 39.43 -27.08 10.99
C ALA A 124 38.11 -27.85 10.84
N ASP A 125 37.14 -27.24 10.13
CA ASP A 125 36.29 -27.89 9.13
C ASP A 125 35.49 -26.81 8.39
N GLY A 126 35.78 -26.60 7.09
CA GLY A 126 35.29 -25.46 6.33
C GLY A 126 34.52 -25.84 5.05
N PRO A 127 33.31 -25.30 4.81
CA PRO A 127 32.62 -25.47 3.54
C PRO A 127 33.25 -24.63 2.42
N VAL A 128 33.09 -25.09 1.18
CA VAL A 128 33.83 -24.61 -0.01
C VAL A 128 33.45 -23.18 -0.42
N GLN A 129 34.46 -22.33 -0.61
CA GLN A 129 34.34 -21.08 -1.36
C GLN A 129 34.43 -21.34 -2.86
N LEU A 130 33.49 -20.80 -3.65
CA LEU A 130 33.55 -20.79 -5.11
C LEU A 130 33.84 -19.36 -5.60
N ALA A 131 34.86 -19.20 -6.43
CA ALA A 131 35.28 -17.91 -6.97
C ALA A 131 34.45 -17.50 -8.21
N PRO A 132 34.17 -16.20 -8.42
CA PRO A 132 33.52 -15.71 -9.63
C PRO A 132 34.50 -15.68 -10.82
N ALA A 133 34.02 -16.00 -12.01
CA ALA A 133 34.76 -15.88 -13.26
C ALA A 133 34.57 -14.49 -13.91
N SER A 134 35.61 -13.97 -14.54
CA SER A 134 35.57 -12.76 -15.36
C SER A 134 34.91 -12.99 -16.71
N PRO A 135 34.35 -11.92 -17.32
CA PRO A 135 34.33 -11.73 -18.78
C PRO A 135 35.18 -10.52 -19.18
N ASP A 136 35.86 -10.64 -20.32
CA ASP A 136 36.85 -9.66 -20.80
C ASP A 136 36.25 -8.37 -21.38
N GLN A 137 37.11 -7.36 -21.52
CA GLN A 137 36.80 -6.12 -22.26
C GLN A 137 37.19 -6.27 -23.73
N GLU A 138 36.33 -5.84 -24.65
CA GLU A 138 36.78 -5.38 -25.96
C GLU A 138 35.97 -4.16 -26.39
N ALA A 139 36.64 -3.13 -26.92
CA ALA A 139 36.06 -1.81 -27.13
C ALA A 139 36.44 -1.23 -28.49
N SER A 140 35.45 -0.70 -29.22
CA SER A 140 35.67 0.18 -30.38
C SER A 140 34.42 1.01 -30.71
N GLN A 141 34.57 2.33 -30.56
CA GLN A 141 33.85 3.37 -31.30
C GLN A 141 34.84 3.97 -32.34
N PRO A 142 34.46 4.80 -33.33
CA PRO A 142 33.23 5.62 -33.48
C PRO A 142 32.51 5.32 -34.84
N SER A 143 31.62 6.12 -35.45
CA SER A 143 31.20 7.54 -35.28
C SER A 143 29.78 7.82 -35.80
N SER A 144 29.24 9.01 -35.49
CA SER A 144 28.27 9.85 -36.27
C SER A 144 27.32 9.15 -37.27
N GLU A 145 25.99 9.28 -37.16
CA GLU A 145 25.27 10.52 -37.52
C GLU A 145 23.82 10.58 -36.96
N THR A 146 23.19 11.75 -37.10
CA THR A 146 21.82 12.06 -36.65
C THR A 146 20.75 11.53 -37.63
N THR A 147 19.63 10.99 -37.13
CA THR A 147 18.34 11.05 -37.85
C THR A 147 17.12 10.81 -36.94
N ASP A 148 16.21 11.77 -36.88
CA ASP A 148 14.90 11.64 -36.24
C ASP A 148 13.91 10.86 -37.13
N ILE A 149 13.42 9.71 -36.67
CA ILE A 149 12.20 9.08 -37.22
C ILE A 149 11.33 8.53 -36.08
N LEU A 150 10.35 9.32 -35.63
CA LEU A 150 9.19 8.81 -34.89
C LEU A 150 7.95 8.83 -35.82
N PRO A 151 7.07 7.81 -35.82
CA PRO A 151 6.00 7.71 -36.82
C PRO A 151 4.99 8.86 -36.82
N LYS A 152 4.50 9.22 -38.01
CA LYS A 152 3.49 10.27 -38.21
C LYS A 152 2.10 9.81 -37.80
N GLY A 153 1.37 10.71 -37.13
CA GLY A 153 -0.09 10.69 -37.04
C GLY A 153 -0.63 10.21 -35.69
N TRP A 154 -0.89 11.15 -34.79
CA TRP A 154 -1.98 11.13 -33.79
C TRP A 154 -2.10 12.58 -33.26
N GLN A 155 -3.04 13.36 -33.82
CA GLN A 155 -3.18 14.78 -33.48
C GLN A 155 -4.14 14.97 -32.29
N LYS A 156 -3.73 15.80 -31.33
CA LYS A 156 -4.54 16.15 -30.15
C LYS A 156 -5.06 17.58 -30.31
N PRO A 157 -6.39 17.83 -30.21
CA PRO A 157 -6.92 19.20 -30.22
C PRO A 157 -6.40 20.03 -29.04
N ARG A 158 -6.09 21.31 -29.33
CA ARG A 158 -6.00 22.40 -28.36
C ARG A 158 -6.90 23.53 -28.85
N HIS A 159 -7.50 24.27 -27.92
CA HIS A 159 -8.24 25.50 -28.20
C HIS A 159 -7.72 26.58 -27.27
N ASP A 160 -6.86 27.42 -27.82
CA ASP A 160 -6.37 28.71 -27.31
C ASP A 160 -6.24 29.63 -28.55
N THR A 161 -6.39 30.96 -28.51
CA THR A 161 -6.81 31.85 -27.39
C THR A 161 -8.22 32.45 -27.68
N GLU A 162 -8.61 33.73 -27.72
CA GLU A 162 -8.01 35.05 -27.47
C GLU A 162 -9.09 36.12 -27.12
N ALA A 163 -8.72 37.41 -27.02
CA ALA A 163 -9.61 38.55 -26.74
C ALA A 163 -9.93 39.35 -28.04
N THR A 164 -10.60 40.52 -28.11
CA THR A 164 -10.67 41.68 -27.19
C THR A 164 -11.77 42.69 -27.61
N THR A 165 -12.38 43.43 -26.66
CA THR A 165 -13.10 44.75 -26.85
C THR A 165 -14.35 44.78 -27.78
N ASN A 166 -15.28 45.77 -27.74
CA ASN A 166 -15.37 47.06 -27.02
C ASN A 166 -16.84 47.50 -26.74
N GLU A 167 -17.02 48.48 -25.84
CA GLU A 167 -18.08 49.53 -25.82
C GLU A 167 -19.60 49.20 -25.66
N ALA A 168 -20.35 50.27 -25.33
CA ALA A 168 -21.80 50.43 -25.07
C ALA A 168 -22.10 51.97 -25.12
N PRO A 169 -23.29 52.52 -24.76
CA PRO A 169 -24.66 51.97 -24.60
C PRO A 169 -25.73 52.76 -25.41
N GLU A 170 -27.02 52.43 -25.30
CA GLU A 170 -28.19 53.32 -25.56
C GLU A 170 -29.52 52.60 -25.17
N ASP A 171 -30.71 53.21 -25.17
CA ASP A 171 -31.29 54.26 -24.28
C ASP A 171 -32.84 54.33 -24.51
N ASN A 172 -33.59 55.02 -23.64
CA ASN A 172 -35.01 55.47 -23.79
C ASN A 172 -36.15 54.41 -23.67
N THR A 173 -37.43 54.72 -23.35
CA THR A 173 -38.20 56.00 -23.21
C THR A 173 -39.41 55.83 -22.22
N PRO A 174 -40.42 56.74 -22.16
CA PRO A 174 -40.61 58.00 -21.40
C PRO A 174 -41.26 57.76 -19.98
N GLY A 175 -41.57 58.72 -19.08
CA GLY A 175 -42.26 60.04 -19.20
C GLY A 175 -43.79 59.83 -19.28
N GLU A 176 -44.70 60.52 -18.56
CA GLU A 176 -44.75 61.72 -17.69
C GLU A 176 -46.10 61.68 -16.88
N PRO A 177 -46.64 62.70 -16.15
CA PRO A 177 -46.08 63.94 -15.58
C PRO A 177 -46.40 64.13 -14.06
N THR A 178 -46.11 65.32 -13.51
CA THR A 178 -46.57 65.78 -12.17
C THR A 178 -47.86 66.62 -12.26
N PRO A 179 -48.45 67.05 -11.13
CA PRO A 179 -48.20 68.44 -10.75
C PRO A 179 -47.99 68.72 -9.25
N SER A 180 -47.50 69.94 -9.01
CA SER A 180 -47.09 70.64 -7.79
C SER A 180 -48.16 70.86 -6.70
N VAL A 181 -47.70 71.28 -5.50
CA VAL A 181 -47.98 72.64 -4.97
C VAL A 181 -47.02 73.06 -3.85
N THR A 182 -46.70 74.35 -3.86
CA THR A 182 -45.78 75.13 -3.00
C THR A 182 -46.32 75.39 -1.59
N SER A 183 -45.45 75.49 -0.55
CA SER A 183 -45.26 76.73 0.26
C SER A 183 -44.52 76.55 1.61
N THR A 184 -43.28 77.07 1.64
CA THR A 184 -42.72 78.05 2.63
C THR A 184 -42.68 77.79 4.15
N ALA A 185 -41.62 78.37 4.77
CA ALA A 185 -41.48 78.82 6.17
C ALA A 185 -40.80 77.89 7.22
N VAL A 186 -39.59 78.32 7.58
CA VAL A 186 -38.84 78.10 8.84
C VAL A 186 -38.72 79.53 9.43
N PRO A 187 -38.76 79.83 10.76
CA PRO A 187 -38.00 79.10 11.80
C PRO A 187 -38.49 79.06 13.28
N SER A 188 -37.83 78.17 14.03
CA SER A 188 -37.36 78.32 15.44
C SER A 188 -38.28 78.09 16.65
N SER A 189 -37.61 77.67 17.73
CA SER A 189 -37.92 77.86 19.17
C SER A 189 -39.08 77.09 19.83
N ALA A 190 -38.74 75.96 20.49
CA ALA A 190 -38.94 75.76 21.95
C ALA A 190 -38.13 74.55 22.47
N LYS A 191 -37.86 74.50 23.78
CA LYS A 191 -37.27 73.34 24.51
C LYS A 191 -38.15 72.96 25.71
N THR A 192 -38.52 71.67 25.80
CA THR A 192 -38.66 70.79 27.00
C THR A 192 -39.20 69.44 26.48
N GLN A 193 -38.69 68.25 26.84
CA GLN A 193 -38.76 67.53 28.13
C GLN A 193 -40.20 67.30 28.63
N ASP A 194 -40.64 66.09 28.98
CA ASP A 194 -40.03 64.74 28.92
C ASP A 194 -41.19 63.68 28.89
N SER A 195 -41.05 62.35 28.77
CA SER A 195 -39.98 61.43 29.20
C SER A 195 -39.74 60.28 28.22
N GLY A 196 -38.48 59.95 27.91
CA GLY A 196 -38.11 58.81 27.04
C GLY A 196 -37.36 57.64 27.71
N SER A 197 -37.00 57.76 28.99
CA SER A 197 -36.06 56.84 29.68
C SER A 197 -36.53 55.39 29.79
N GLY A 198 -37.83 55.15 29.95
CA GLY A 198 -38.40 53.79 30.05
C GLY A 198 -38.21 52.96 28.79
N GLY A 199 -38.32 53.56 27.61
CA GLY A 199 -38.18 52.85 26.33
C GLY A 199 -36.76 52.29 26.12
N LEU A 200 -35.74 53.07 26.43
CA LEU A 200 -34.33 52.65 26.35
C LEU A 200 -34.02 51.48 27.30
N LEU A 201 -34.54 51.51 28.53
CA LEU A 201 -34.38 50.40 29.48
C LEU A 201 -35.09 49.13 29.02
N ILE A 202 -36.32 49.24 28.50
CA ILE A 202 -37.07 48.09 27.95
C ILE A 202 -36.33 47.49 26.74
N CYS A 203 -35.86 48.31 25.81
CA CYS A 203 -35.07 47.85 24.66
C CYS A 203 -33.75 47.18 25.08
N ALA A 204 -33.05 47.70 26.10
CA ALA A 204 -31.84 47.10 26.63
C ALA A 204 -32.11 45.72 27.28
N LEU A 205 -33.21 45.58 28.03
CA LEU A 205 -33.62 44.30 28.63
C LEU A 205 -34.03 43.28 27.57
N ILE A 206 -34.75 43.69 26.51
CA ILE A 206 -35.09 42.83 25.37
C ILE A 206 -33.82 42.38 24.64
N ALA A 207 -32.88 43.30 24.36
CA ALA A 207 -31.61 42.98 23.73
C ALA A 207 -30.78 41.99 24.57
N ALA A 208 -30.67 42.21 25.89
CA ALA A 208 -30.01 41.30 26.81
C ALA A 208 -30.69 39.91 26.85
N GLY A 209 -32.03 39.86 26.81
CA GLY A 209 -32.80 38.62 26.73
C GLY A 209 -32.56 37.85 25.43
N LEU A 210 -32.53 38.55 24.28
CA LEU A 210 -32.21 37.97 22.98
C LEU A 210 -30.77 37.44 22.93
N ILE A 211 -29.79 38.23 23.38
CA ILE A 211 -28.39 37.80 23.48
C ILE A 211 -28.26 36.57 24.39
N GLY A 212 -28.90 36.58 25.55
CA GLY A 212 -28.95 35.44 26.48
C GLY A 212 -29.57 34.19 25.83
N TYR A 213 -30.66 34.34 25.08
CA TYR A 213 -31.28 33.26 24.31
C TYR A 213 -30.34 32.70 23.23
N PHE A 214 -29.67 33.56 22.44
CA PHE A 214 -28.72 33.12 21.43
C PHE A 214 -27.50 32.41 22.04
N VAL A 215 -26.94 32.93 23.15
CA VAL A 215 -25.85 32.29 23.90
C VAL A 215 -26.29 30.94 24.48
N LEU A 216 -27.49 30.84 25.05
CA LEU A 216 -28.04 29.58 25.56
C LEU A 216 -28.28 28.57 24.43
N ARG A 217 -28.82 29.00 23.29
CA ARG A 217 -29.05 28.18 22.08
C ARG A 217 -27.72 27.70 21.48
N ALA A 218 -26.71 28.56 21.41
CA ALA A 218 -25.36 28.20 20.98
C ALA A 218 -24.71 27.18 21.94
N ARG A 219 -24.78 27.41 23.25
CA ARG A 219 -24.29 26.46 24.27
C ARG A 219 -24.99 25.11 24.19
N ARG A 220 -26.32 25.07 24.02
CA ARG A 220 -27.10 23.83 23.81
C ARG A 220 -26.71 23.10 22.53
N ARG A 221 -26.52 23.82 21.40
CA ARG A 221 -26.06 23.23 20.13
C ARG A 221 -24.64 22.66 20.26
N ALA A 222 -23.72 23.39 20.89
CA ALA A 222 -22.36 22.92 21.15
C ALA A 222 -22.33 21.68 22.06
N ALA A 223 -23.19 21.62 23.08
CA ALA A 223 -23.33 20.44 23.94
C ALA A 223 -23.86 19.22 23.17
N ARG A 224 -24.90 19.38 22.33
CA ARG A 224 -25.40 18.32 21.44
C ARG A 224 -24.31 17.83 20.47
N LYS A 225 -23.56 18.73 19.82
CA LYS A 225 -22.47 18.36 18.91
C LYS A 225 -21.35 17.58 19.63
N ARG A 226 -21.01 17.95 20.87
CA ARG A 226 -20.02 17.20 21.68
C ARG A 226 -20.50 15.79 22.04
N ARG A 227 -21.71 15.63 22.60
CA ARG A 227 -22.27 14.30 22.92
C ARG A 227 -22.38 13.42 21.68
N ALA A 228 -22.79 13.99 20.54
CA ALA A 228 -22.80 13.27 19.26
C ALA A 228 -21.38 12.81 18.85
N TRP A 229 -20.37 13.67 18.96
CA TRP A 229 -18.99 13.30 18.69
C TRP A 229 -18.43 12.24 19.64
N GLU A 230 -18.74 12.31 20.93
CA GLU A 230 -18.33 11.33 21.94
C GLU A 230 -18.84 9.92 21.60
N ILE A 231 -20.09 9.79 21.10
CA ILE A 231 -20.67 8.54 20.60
C ILE A 231 -19.94 8.05 19.34
N ILE A 232 -19.71 8.93 18.37
CA ILE A 232 -19.03 8.63 17.09
C ILE A 232 -17.59 8.13 17.35
N ASP A 233 -16.79 8.91 18.07
CA ASP A 233 -15.39 8.63 18.37
C ASP A 233 -15.21 7.41 19.29
N LYS A 234 -16.22 7.08 20.12
CA LYS A 234 -16.28 5.79 20.83
C LYS A 234 -16.48 4.62 19.86
N GLU A 235 -17.53 4.64 19.04
CA GLU A 235 -17.82 3.53 18.10
C GLU A 235 -16.67 3.29 17.11
N ILE A 236 -16.02 4.36 16.60
CA ILE A 236 -14.85 4.22 15.71
C ILE A 236 -13.66 3.56 16.45
N ARG A 237 -13.41 3.89 17.73
CA ARG A 237 -12.38 3.21 18.54
C ARG A 237 -12.72 1.75 18.79
N ASP A 238 -13.96 1.48 19.22
CA ASP A 238 -14.40 0.12 19.57
C ASP A 238 -14.33 -0.83 18.36
N GLN A 239 -14.48 -0.30 17.14
CA GLN A 239 -14.34 -1.03 15.87
C GLN A 239 -12.96 -0.85 15.20
N GLY A 240 -11.99 -0.23 15.87
CA GLY A 240 -10.72 0.21 15.27
C GLY A 240 -9.94 -0.91 14.58
N THR A 241 -9.76 -2.06 15.24
CA THR A 241 -9.05 -3.22 14.66
C THR A 241 -9.76 -3.77 13.42
N ALA A 242 -11.10 -3.77 13.40
CA ALA A 242 -11.87 -4.21 12.24
C ALA A 242 -11.73 -3.25 11.06
N LEU A 243 -11.74 -1.94 11.33
CA LEU A 243 -11.51 -0.89 10.32
C LEU A 243 -10.09 -0.97 9.72
N GLN A 244 -9.07 -1.22 10.55
CA GLN A 244 -7.68 -1.42 10.11
C GLN A 244 -7.53 -2.66 9.21
N VAL A 245 -8.09 -3.80 9.62
CA VAL A 245 -8.09 -5.03 8.80
C VAL A 245 -8.85 -4.83 7.50
N ARG A 246 -10.01 -4.14 7.51
CA ARG A 246 -10.76 -3.82 6.30
C ARG A 246 -10.01 -2.89 5.36
N ARG A 247 -9.30 -1.88 5.87
CA ARG A 247 -8.47 -1.00 5.03
C ARG A 247 -7.35 -1.78 4.36
N LEU A 248 -6.65 -2.67 5.09
CA LEU A 248 -5.63 -3.56 4.49
C LEU A 248 -6.20 -4.52 3.43
N GLN A 249 -7.46 -4.97 3.55
CA GLN A 249 -8.12 -5.83 2.57
C GLN A 249 -8.64 -5.10 1.32
N LEU A 250 -9.01 -3.82 1.45
CA LEU A 250 -9.74 -3.08 0.42
C LEU A 250 -8.88 -2.05 -0.34
N VAL A 251 -7.72 -1.67 0.22
CA VAL A 251 -6.74 -0.80 -0.45
C VAL A 251 -5.84 -1.66 -1.34
N THR A 252 -5.98 -1.51 -2.66
CA THR A 252 -5.24 -2.29 -3.67
C THR A 252 -4.41 -1.36 -4.55
N THR A 253 -3.18 -1.75 -4.88
CA THR A 253 -2.35 -1.07 -5.90
C THR A 253 -2.64 -1.58 -7.31
N ASP A 254 -2.48 -0.73 -8.32
CA ASP A 254 -2.39 -1.17 -9.72
C ASP A 254 -0.96 -1.61 -10.09
N ALA A 255 -0.75 -1.96 -11.37
CA ALA A 255 0.55 -2.36 -11.93
C ALA A 255 1.59 -1.21 -12.00
N TYR A 256 1.19 0.03 -11.71
CA TYR A 256 2.03 1.23 -11.70
C TYR A 256 2.30 1.76 -10.28
N GLY A 257 1.75 1.10 -9.25
CA GLY A 257 1.86 1.50 -7.85
C GLY A 257 0.79 2.49 -7.37
N THR A 258 -0.19 2.85 -8.20
CA THR A 258 -1.29 3.76 -7.82
C THR A 258 -2.19 3.10 -6.77
N ILE A 259 -2.42 3.78 -5.65
CA ILE A 259 -3.23 3.25 -4.55
C ILE A 259 -4.72 3.53 -4.82
N HIS A 260 -5.52 2.48 -5.06
CA HIS A 260 -6.97 2.61 -5.23
C HIS A 260 -7.73 2.54 -3.91
N LEU A 261 -8.28 3.69 -3.48
CA LEU A 261 -9.09 3.81 -2.26
C LEU A 261 -10.61 3.62 -2.50
N THR A 262 -11.07 3.44 -3.73
CA THR A 262 -12.50 3.45 -4.10
C THR A 262 -13.34 2.37 -3.41
N LYS A 263 -12.76 1.21 -3.10
CA LYS A 263 -13.42 0.14 -2.32
C LYS A 263 -13.51 0.53 -0.84
N TRP A 264 -12.42 1.05 -0.29
CA TRP A 264 -12.33 1.50 1.10
C TRP A 264 -13.30 2.65 1.40
N ALA A 265 -13.41 3.66 0.52
CA ALA A 265 -14.36 4.76 0.67
C ALA A 265 -15.83 4.30 0.76
N LYS A 266 -16.18 3.21 0.05
CA LYS A 266 -17.52 2.58 0.17
C LYS A 266 -17.72 1.87 1.51
N GLU A 267 -16.70 1.20 2.04
CA GLU A 267 -16.74 0.56 3.37
C GLU A 267 -16.91 1.61 4.47
N VAL A 268 -16.21 2.76 4.39
CA VAL A 268 -16.39 3.88 5.32
C VAL A 268 -17.82 4.43 5.28
N GLY A 269 -18.40 4.60 4.09
CA GLY A 269 -19.81 4.99 3.94
C GLY A 269 -20.78 3.96 4.52
N TYR A 270 -20.54 2.67 4.27
CA TYR A 270 -21.32 1.56 4.82
C TYR A 270 -21.26 1.50 6.35
N PHE A 271 -20.06 1.64 6.94
CA PHE A 271 -19.85 1.71 8.38
C PHE A 271 -20.62 2.87 9.02
N CYS A 272 -20.52 4.08 8.46
CA CYS A 272 -21.24 5.25 8.95
C CYS A 272 -22.77 5.04 8.90
N ASN A 273 -23.28 4.45 7.82
CA ASN A 273 -24.72 4.21 7.64
C ASN A 273 -25.28 3.07 8.53
N THR A 274 -24.49 2.05 8.84
CA THR A 274 -24.95 0.85 9.57
C THR A 274 -24.59 0.82 11.06
N ARG A 275 -23.59 1.58 11.48
CA ARG A 275 -23.14 1.67 12.89
C ARG A 275 -23.41 3.05 13.48
N VAL A 276 -22.84 4.09 12.87
CA VAL A 276 -22.79 5.44 13.46
C VAL A 276 -24.17 6.13 13.44
N LEU A 277 -24.85 6.13 12.28
CA LEU A 277 -26.14 6.79 12.12
C LEU A 277 -27.25 6.19 13.02
N PRO A 278 -27.41 4.85 13.15
CA PRO A 278 -28.37 4.25 14.07
C PRO A 278 -28.12 4.63 15.55
N LEU A 279 -26.86 4.67 16.00
CA LEU A 279 -26.53 5.11 17.37
C LEU A 279 -26.94 6.57 17.62
N LEU A 280 -26.70 7.46 16.65
CA LEU A 280 -27.14 8.85 16.71
C LEU A 280 -28.67 9.01 16.62
N GLN A 281 -29.39 8.09 15.96
CA GLN A 281 -30.85 8.10 15.92
C GLN A 281 -31.47 7.73 17.28
N VAL A 282 -30.98 6.68 17.93
CA VAL A 282 -31.43 6.24 19.27
C VAL A 282 -31.25 7.35 20.31
N GLU A 283 -30.14 8.07 20.25
CA GLU A 283 -29.83 9.20 21.15
C GLU A 283 -30.52 10.53 20.76
N GLY A 284 -31.29 10.56 19.66
CA GLY A 284 -31.96 11.78 19.18
C GLY A 284 -30.98 12.88 18.76
N LEU A 285 -29.83 12.50 18.19
CA LEU A 285 -28.69 13.36 17.79
C LEU A 285 -28.35 13.27 16.29
N ALA A 286 -29.13 12.54 15.49
CA ALA A 286 -28.91 12.38 14.04
C ALA A 286 -28.90 13.71 13.26
N ASP A 287 -29.55 14.76 13.78
CA ASP A 287 -29.49 16.13 13.27
C ASP A 287 -28.08 16.75 13.28
N GLN A 288 -27.17 16.23 14.10
CA GLN A 288 -25.78 16.68 14.18
C GLN A 288 -24.87 16.01 13.12
N TRP A 289 -25.29 14.92 12.47
CA TRP A 289 -24.44 14.12 11.57
C TRP A 289 -23.84 14.94 10.42
N GLN A 290 -24.66 15.77 9.75
CA GLN A 290 -24.22 16.62 8.64
C GLN A 290 -23.09 17.60 9.03
N GLY A 291 -22.96 17.95 10.32
CA GLY A 291 -21.89 18.81 10.83
C GLY A 291 -20.72 18.04 11.45
N LEU A 292 -20.68 16.71 11.30
CA LEU A 292 -19.70 15.79 11.90
C LEU A 292 -19.18 14.72 10.92
N ALA A 293 -19.82 14.51 9.78
CA ALA A 293 -19.50 13.43 8.83
C ALA A 293 -18.03 13.45 8.36
N ASP A 294 -17.51 14.58 7.91
CA ASP A 294 -16.12 14.71 7.44
C ASP A 294 -15.12 14.44 8.58
N GLN A 295 -15.43 14.92 9.78
CA GLN A 295 -14.64 14.71 10.99
C GLN A 295 -14.62 13.22 11.38
N ALA A 296 -15.75 12.52 11.21
CA ALA A 296 -15.85 11.08 11.43
C ALA A 296 -15.06 10.27 10.39
N GLN A 297 -15.14 10.64 9.11
CA GLN A 297 -14.35 10.02 8.04
C GLN A 297 -12.84 10.19 8.26
N ALA A 298 -12.39 11.40 8.59
CA ALA A 298 -10.98 11.67 8.91
C ALA A 298 -10.50 10.85 10.11
N ARG A 299 -11.33 10.67 11.14
CA ARG A 299 -11.03 9.86 12.33
C ARG A 299 -11.02 8.35 12.05
N ILE A 300 -11.90 7.87 11.19
CA ILE A 300 -11.88 6.48 10.70
C ILE A 300 -10.58 6.24 9.94
N GLU A 301 -10.19 7.14 9.05
CA GLU A 301 -8.94 7.03 8.28
C GLU A 301 -7.69 7.10 9.16
N GLU A 302 -7.62 8.02 10.14
CA GLU A 302 -6.52 8.12 11.13
C GLU A 302 -6.30 6.81 11.91
N ILE A 303 -7.38 6.13 12.30
CA ILE A 303 -7.32 4.87 13.03
C ILE A 303 -7.02 3.71 12.08
N ALA A 304 -7.66 3.66 10.92
CA ALA A 304 -7.55 2.56 9.95
C ALA A 304 -6.22 2.55 9.16
N GLN A 305 -5.54 3.69 9.02
CA GLN A 305 -4.19 3.77 8.44
C GLN A 305 -3.13 3.05 9.30
N ARG A 306 -3.38 2.85 10.59
CA ARG A 306 -2.45 2.16 11.49
C ARG A 306 -2.53 0.66 11.28
N MET A 307 -1.38 -0.01 11.43
CA MET A 307 -1.30 -1.47 11.37
C MET A 307 -2.10 -2.09 12.54
N PRO A 308 -2.94 -3.12 12.34
CA PRO A 308 -3.68 -3.73 13.43
C PRO A 308 -2.74 -4.38 14.47
N PRO A 309 -3.05 -4.30 15.78
CA PRO A 309 -2.28 -5.00 16.80
C PRO A 309 -2.23 -6.50 16.54
N GLY A 310 -1.02 -7.08 16.53
CA GLY A 310 -0.81 -8.50 16.20
C GLY A 310 -0.94 -8.85 14.71
N ALA A 311 -1.05 -7.86 13.80
CA ALA A 311 -1.10 -8.11 12.36
C ALA A 311 0.26 -8.54 11.79
N VAL A 312 0.61 -9.80 12.00
CA VAL A 312 1.51 -10.52 11.11
C VAL A 312 0.79 -10.63 9.75
N LEU A 313 1.04 -9.68 8.84
CA LEU A 313 0.72 -9.86 7.41
C LEU A 313 1.27 -11.22 7.01
N ASN A 314 0.41 -12.18 6.61
CA ASN A 314 0.74 -13.62 6.52
C ASN A 314 2.17 -13.88 6.01
N GLN A 315 3.11 -14.03 6.95
CA GLN A 315 4.48 -14.44 6.70
C GLN A 315 4.50 -15.95 6.58
N LYS A 316 3.74 -16.43 5.59
CA LYS A 316 3.87 -17.77 5.06
C LYS A 316 5.36 -17.93 4.70
N PRO A 317 6.10 -18.88 5.31
CA PRO A 317 7.52 -19.05 5.05
C PRO A 317 7.77 -19.16 3.54
N LEU A 318 8.94 -18.73 3.07
CA LEU A 318 9.24 -18.89 1.65
C LEU A 318 9.26 -20.40 1.35
N SER A 319 8.33 -20.83 0.52
CA SER A 319 8.18 -22.22 0.10
C SER A 319 9.36 -22.62 -0.78
N ASP A 320 9.65 -23.91 -0.80
CA ASP A 320 10.62 -24.46 -1.74
C ASP A 320 9.85 -25.13 -2.89
N PRO A 321 9.92 -24.64 -4.13
CA PRO A 321 9.26 -25.29 -5.25
C PRO A 321 9.86 -26.67 -5.56
N ARG A 322 11.05 -27.01 -5.07
CA ARG A 322 11.69 -28.31 -5.30
C ARG A 322 11.10 -29.43 -4.42
N VAL A 323 10.41 -29.08 -3.34
CA VAL A 323 9.85 -30.03 -2.36
C VAL A 323 8.37 -29.72 -2.12
N PHE A 324 7.48 -30.67 -2.37
CA PHE A 324 6.06 -30.47 -2.12
C PHE A 324 5.77 -30.30 -0.62
N ASP A 325 5.12 -29.19 -0.27
CA ASP A 325 4.54 -28.94 1.06
C ASP A 325 3.06 -28.54 0.88
N PRO A 326 2.09 -29.22 1.53
CA PRO A 326 0.69 -28.79 1.55
C PRO A 326 0.47 -27.34 2.02
N GLN A 327 1.44 -26.76 2.73
CA GLN A 327 1.47 -25.37 3.17
C GLN A 327 2.31 -24.45 2.27
N MET A 328 2.73 -24.85 1.06
CA MET A 328 3.46 -23.96 0.14
C MET A 328 2.57 -22.85 -0.46
N ASP A 329 3.18 -21.75 -0.92
CA ASP A 329 2.48 -20.68 -1.66
C ASP A 329 1.98 -21.23 -3.03
N PRO A 330 0.76 -20.90 -3.50
CA PRO A 330 0.25 -21.41 -4.78
C PRO A 330 1.20 -21.20 -5.97
N PHE A 331 1.90 -20.07 -6.02
CA PHE A 331 2.87 -19.80 -7.10
C PHE A 331 4.09 -20.73 -7.04
N ASP A 332 4.53 -21.13 -5.84
CA ASP A 332 5.57 -22.15 -5.69
C ASP A 332 5.05 -23.57 -5.97
N TYR A 333 3.74 -23.83 -5.83
CA TYR A 333 3.11 -25.09 -6.24
C TYR A 333 2.97 -25.20 -7.78
N GLU A 334 2.65 -24.11 -8.47
CA GLU A 334 2.72 -24.02 -9.93
C GLU A 334 4.16 -24.26 -10.41
N ARG A 335 5.14 -23.61 -9.77
CA ARG A 335 6.57 -23.80 -10.02
C ARG A 335 7.04 -25.23 -9.69
N HIS A 336 6.51 -25.87 -8.66
CA HIS A 336 6.74 -27.29 -8.35
C HIS A 336 6.23 -28.21 -9.45
N CYS A 337 5.00 -27.99 -9.93
CA CYS A 337 4.44 -28.77 -11.03
C CYS A 337 5.21 -28.53 -12.35
N ALA A 338 5.80 -27.35 -12.57
CA ALA A 338 6.70 -27.10 -13.69
C ALA A 338 8.02 -27.87 -13.56
N LEU A 339 8.65 -27.86 -12.38
CA LEU A 339 9.88 -28.63 -12.11
C LEU A 339 9.68 -30.14 -12.32
N LEU A 340 8.52 -30.70 -11.98
CA LEU A 340 8.19 -32.11 -12.26
C LEU A 340 8.11 -32.42 -13.77
N LEU A 341 7.71 -31.44 -14.59
CA LEU A 341 7.68 -31.57 -16.05
C LEU A 341 9.08 -31.39 -16.66
N GLU A 342 9.89 -30.46 -16.13
CA GLU A 342 11.30 -30.26 -16.52
C GLU A 342 12.13 -31.51 -16.22
N GLN A 343 11.93 -32.15 -15.05
CA GLN A 343 12.53 -33.43 -14.70
C GLN A 343 12.10 -34.56 -15.66
N ALA A 344 10.86 -34.54 -16.14
CA ALA A 344 10.37 -35.40 -17.22
C ALA A 344 10.83 -34.97 -18.63
N GLY A 345 11.77 -34.03 -18.74
CA GLY A 345 12.37 -33.57 -19.99
C GLY A 345 11.45 -32.71 -20.88
N TRP A 346 10.48 -32.01 -20.30
CA TRP A 346 9.66 -31.01 -20.99
C TRP A 346 10.24 -29.60 -20.83
N ASN A 347 10.14 -28.77 -21.86
CA ASN A 347 10.38 -27.33 -21.74
C ASN A 347 9.11 -26.70 -21.16
N ALA A 348 9.03 -26.60 -19.83
CA ALA A 348 7.92 -26.01 -19.10
C ALA A 348 8.18 -24.53 -18.77
N ARG A 349 7.11 -23.74 -18.66
CA ARG A 349 7.15 -22.38 -18.10
C ARG A 349 5.86 -22.09 -17.34
N VAL A 350 6.00 -21.50 -16.16
CA VAL A 350 4.87 -20.90 -15.44
C VAL A 350 4.43 -19.63 -16.18
N THR A 351 3.13 -19.34 -16.21
CA THR A 351 2.55 -18.15 -16.85
C THR A 351 2.54 -16.96 -15.88
N GLN A 352 2.00 -15.82 -16.32
CA GLN A 352 1.75 -14.68 -15.44
C GLN A 352 0.30 -14.70 -15.00
N ALA A 353 0.05 -14.60 -13.69
CA ALA A 353 -1.25 -14.72 -12.99
C ALA A 353 -2.29 -13.61 -13.30
N SER A 354 -2.19 -12.98 -14.46
CA SER A 354 -3.07 -11.92 -14.96
C SER A 354 -3.13 -12.00 -16.48
N GLY A 355 -4.17 -12.64 -17.01
CA GLY A 355 -4.43 -12.73 -18.47
C GLY A 355 -4.08 -14.08 -19.10
N ASP A 356 -3.59 -15.04 -18.31
CA ASP A 356 -3.31 -16.43 -18.68
C ASP A 356 -4.52 -17.21 -19.29
N GLN A 357 -5.74 -16.79 -18.97
CA GLN A 357 -7.01 -17.43 -19.34
C GLN A 357 -7.21 -18.85 -18.78
N GLY A 358 -6.57 -19.19 -17.64
CA GLY A 358 -6.77 -20.46 -16.94
C GLY A 358 -5.76 -21.56 -17.28
N ALA A 359 -4.53 -21.20 -17.63
CA ALA A 359 -3.39 -22.11 -17.69
C ALA A 359 -2.20 -21.52 -16.94
N ASP A 360 -1.79 -22.16 -15.85
CA ASP A 360 -0.69 -21.70 -14.99
C ASP A 360 0.66 -22.18 -15.52
N ILE A 361 0.68 -23.26 -16.31
CA ILE A 361 1.88 -23.77 -16.97
C ILE A 361 1.58 -24.03 -18.45
N ILE A 362 2.51 -23.65 -19.31
CA ILE A 362 2.60 -24.11 -20.71
C ILE A 362 3.87 -24.93 -20.82
N ALA A 363 3.81 -26.14 -21.39
CA ALA A 363 4.99 -26.96 -21.61
C ALA A 363 5.03 -27.58 -23.01
N THR A 364 6.24 -27.78 -23.56
CA THR A 364 6.44 -28.43 -24.88
C THR A 364 7.51 -29.51 -24.85
N LYS A 365 7.31 -30.59 -25.62
CA LYS A 365 8.27 -31.68 -25.83
C LYS A 365 7.94 -32.43 -27.12
N GLY A 366 8.94 -32.79 -27.92
CA GLY A 366 8.75 -33.62 -29.12
C GLY A 366 7.78 -33.05 -30.17
N GLY A 367 7.59 -31.72 -30.20
CA GLY A 367 6.59 -31.07 -31.07
C GLY A 367 5.19 -30.94 -30.47
N ARG A 368 4.87 -31.64 -29.36
CA ARG A 368 3.61 -31.44 -28.62
C ARG A 368 3.67 -30.24 -27.69
N LYS A 369 2.50 -29.65 -27.43
CA LYS A 369 2.24 -28.57 -26.46
C LYS A 369 1.13 -29.00 -25.49
N ILE A 370 1.36 -28.84 -24.20
CA ILE A 370 0.36 -29.06 -23.14
C ILE A 370 0.12 -27.79 -22.34
N VAL A 371 -1.07 -27.68 -21.75
CA VAL A 371 -1.40 -26.68 -20.72
C VAL A 371 -1.80 -27.35 -19.42
N VAL A 372 -1.34 -26.80 -18.29
CA VAL A 372 -1.66 -27.28 -16.95
C VAL A 372 -2.27 -26.18 -16.10
N GLN A 373 -3.37 -26.49 -15.41
CA GLN A 373 -3.93 -25.71 -14.31
C GLN A 373 -3.64 -26.43 -12.99
N CYS A 374 -2.84 -25.82 -12.13
CA CYS A 374 -2.46 -26.30 -10.82
C CYS A 374 -3.47 -25.80 -9.76
N LYS A 375 -4.03 -26.69 -8.94
CA LYS A 375 -4.91 -26.33 -7.82
C LYS A 375 -4.42 -26.94 -6.52
N LEU A 376 -3.76 -26.15 -5.68
CA LEU A 376 -3.35 -26.49 -4.31
C LEU A 376 -4.52 -26.26 -3.33
N TYR A 377 -5.29 -27.30 -3.01
CA TYR A 377 -6.50 -27.21 -2.19
C TYR A 377 -6.53 -28.21 -1.02
N SER A 378 -7.29 -27.88 0.03
CA SER A 378 -7.64 -28.76 1.15
C SER A 378 -8.98 -29.50 0.95
N GLN A 379 -9.65 -29.29 -0.19
CA GLN A 379 -10.95 -29.85 -0.54
C GLN A 379 -10.96 -30.30 -2.01
N PRO A 380 -11.82 -31.26 -2.40
CA PRO A 380 -11.79 -31.81 -3.75
C PRO A 380 -12.08 -30.79 -4.86
N VAL A 381 -11.37 -30.90 -5.99
CA VAL A 381 -11.46 -29.97 -7.12
C VAL A 381 -12.81 -30.10 -7.85
N GLY A 382 -13.44 -28.94 -8.10
CA GLY A 382 -14.72 -28.81 -8.80
C GLY A 382 -14.62 -28.39 -10.27
N ASN A 383 -15.75 -28.40 -10.97
CA ASN A 383 -15.86 -28.19 -12.42
C ASN A 383 -15.15 -26.94 -12.96
N LYS A 384 -15.04 -25.86 -12.17
CA LYS A 384 -14.43 -24.59 -12.59
C LYS A 384 -13.02 -24.79 -13.15
N ALA A 385 -12.18 -25.60 -12.50
CA ALA A 385 -10.81 -25.88 -12.96
C ALA A 385 -10.78 -26.59 -14.32
N VAL A 386 -11.76 -27.45 -14.59
CA VAL A 386 -11.91 -28.18 -15.86
C VAL A 386 -12.37 -27.23 -16.97
N GLN A 387 -13.26 -26.29 -16.65
CA GLN A 387 -13.75 -25.26 -17.58
C GLN A 387 -12.65 -24.24 -17.93
N GLU A 388 -11.86 -23.83 -16.94
CA GLU A 388 -10.69 -22.96 -17.07
C GLU A 388 -9.68 -23.57 -18.06
N ILE A 389 -9.13 -24.75 -17.74
CA ILE A 389 -8.07 -25.34 -18.56
C ILE A 389 -8.56 -25.80 -19.95
N TYR A 390 -9.83 -26.21 -20.09
CA TYR A 390 -10.41 -26.52 -21.40
C TYR A 390 -10.45 -25.28 -22.30
N THR A 391 -10.84 -24.13 -21.75
CA THR A 391 -10.83 -22.85 -22.47
C THR A 391 -9.39 -22.44 -22.82
N ALA A 392 -8.47 -22.56 -21.87
CA ALA A 392 -7.06 -22.25 -22.07
C ALA A 392 -6.40 -23.15 -23.13
N LYS A 393 -6.77 -24.43 -23.24
CA LYS A 393 -6.30 -25.35 -24.30
C LYS A 393 -6.63 -24.82 -25.69
N GLN A 394 -7.86 -24.34 -25.89
CA GLN A 394 -8.29 -23.76 -27.16
C GLN A 394 -7.54 -22.46 -27.46
N HIS A 395 -7.43 -21.56 -26.47
CA HIS A 395 -6.72 -20.28 -26.65
C HIS A 395 -5.22 -20.48 -26.92
N GLN A 396 -4.59 -21.44 -26.25
CA GLN A 396 -3.18 -21.77 -26.42
C GLN A 396 -2.90 -22.70 -27.61
N GLN A 397 -3.92 -23.23 -28.30
CA GLN A 397 -3.74 -24.24 -29.36
C GLN A 397 -2.87 -25.42 -28.88
N ALA A 398 -3.19 -25.96 -27.70
CA ALA A 398 -2.45 -27.05 -27.07
C ALA A 398 -3.09 -28.43 -27.37
N ASP A 399 -2.26 -29.46 -27.52
CA ASP A 399 -2.68 -30.84 -27.78
C ASP A 399 -3.44 -31.44 -26.61
N GLU A 400 -3.02 -31.13 -25.37
CA GLU A 400 -3.62 -31.66 -24.14
C GLU A 400 -3.84 -30.61 -23.04
N ALA A 401 -4.85 -30.87 -22.20
CA ALA A 401 -5.23 -30.08 -21.04
C ALA A 401 -5.16 -30.92 -19.78
N ILE A 402 -4.53 -30.40 -18.73
CA ILE A 402 -4.34 -31.11 -17.46
C ILE A 402 -4.78 -30.21 -16.30
N VAL A 403 -5.64 -30.71 -15.40
CA VAL A 403 -5.77 -30.13 -14.05
C VAL A 403 -4.91 -30.96 -13.11
N ALA A 404 -3.87 -30.35 -12.53
CA ALA A 404 -2.97 -30.96 -11.55
C ALA A 404 -3.33 -30.53 -10.12
N SER A 405 -3.45 -31.46 -9.17
CA SER A 405 -3.78 -31.13 -7.78
C SER A 405 -3.06 -32.01 -6.77
N ASN A 406 -3.01 -31.54 -5.52
CA ASN A 406 -2.67 -32.34 -4.33
C ASN A 406 -3.92 -33.03 -3.72
N ALA A 407 -5.11 -32.70 -4.24
CA ALA A 407 -6.40 -33.15 -3.73
C ALA A 407 -7.14 -34.01 -4.76
N GLY A 408 -8.12 -34.79 -4.31
CA GLY A 408 -9.00 -35.54 -5.19
C GLY A 408 -9.94 -34.63 -6.01
N TYR A 409 -10.60 -35.22 -7.01
CA TYR A 409 -11.58 -34.52 -7.85
C TYR A 409 -13.00 -34.95 -7.51
N THR A 410 -13.93 -33.99 -7.51
CA THR A 410 -15.37 -34.24 -7.31
C THR A 410 -15.96 -35.09 -8.45
N ILE A 411 -17.06 -35.81 -8.19
CA ILE A 411 -17.71 -36.65 -9.22
C ILE A 411 -18.13 -35.83 -10.46
N PRO A 412 -18.75 -34.64 -10.34
CA PRO A 412 -19.09 -33.81 -11.50
C PRO A 412 -17.86 -33.31 -12.28
N ALA A 413 -16.72 -33.06 -11.62
CA ALA A 413 -15.49 -32.66 -12.30
C ALA A 413 -14.93 -33.82 -13.15
N ARG A 414 -14.98 -35.06 -12.65
CA ARG A 414 -14.59 -36.26 -13.40
C ARG A 414 -15.51 -36.54 -14.59
N GLN A 415 -16.83 -36.34 -14.40
CA GLN A 415 -17.81 -36.45 -15.49
C GLN A 415 -17.55 -35.40 -16.59
N LEU A 416 -17.33 -34.14 -16.20
CA LEU A 416 -17.03 -33.07 -17.15
C LEU A 416 -15.70 -33.33 -17.90
N ALA A 417 -14.65 -33.72 -17.18
CA ALA A 417 -13.35 -34.05 -17.75
C ALA A 417 -13.43 -35.17 -18.82
N ALA A 418 -14.22 -36.21 -18.56
CA ALA A 418 -14.47 -37.29 -19.52
C ALA A 418 -15.18 -36.80 -20.80
N THR A 419 -16.00 -35.73 -20.72
CA THR A 419 -16.64 -35.12 -21.89
C THR A 419 -15.78 -34.07 -22.61
N THR A 420 -14.80 -33.46 -21.93
CA THR A 420 -13.96 -32.38 -22.48
C THR A 420 -12.56 -32.84 -22.93
N GLY A 421 -12.17 -34.08 -22.62
CA GLY A 421 -10.81 -34.57 -22.88
C GLY A 421 -9.75 -33.87 -22.01
N VAL A 422 -10.12 -33.46 -20.81
CA VAL A 422 -9.20 -32.86 -19.82
C VAL A 422 -8.72 -33.95 -18.87
N HIS A 423 -7.42 -34.06 -18.68
CA HIS A 423 -6.82 -35.04 -17.76
C HIS A 423 -6.84 -34.49 -16.33
N LEU A 424 -7.22 -35.32 -15.36
CA LEU A 424 -7.28 -34.96 -13.94
C LEU A 424 -6.25 -35.78 -13.18
N LEU A 425 -5.15 -35.15 -12.77
CA LEU A 425 -3.95 -35.82 -12.25
C LEU A 425 -3.58 -35.32 -10.86
N HIS A 426 -3.15 -36.23 -9.99
CA HIS A 426 -2.31 -35.83 -8.86
C HIS A 426 -0.97 -35.29 -9.38
N HIS A 427 -0.36 -34.29 -8.74
CA HIS A 427 0.88 -33.69 -9.26
C HIS A 427 2.01 -34.72 -9.45
N GLN A 428 2.08 -35.75 -8.59
CA GLN A 428 3.03 -36.86 -8.73
C GLN A 428 2.84 -37.71 -10.01
N GLU A 429 1.66 -37.68 -10.62
CA GLU A 429 1.37 -38.43 -11.85
C GLU A 429 1.87 -37.69 -13.11
N LEU A 430 2.09 -36.37 -13.03
CA LEU A 430 2.45 -35.49 -14.15
C LEU A 430 3.61 -36.02 -14.98
N ALA A 431 4.75 -36.32 -14.33
CA ALA A 431 5.94 -36.81 -15.01
C ALA A 431 5.64 -38.08 -15.83
N SER A 432 5.14 -39.13 -15.18
CA SER A 432 4.84 -40.41 -15.83
C SER A 432 3.77 -40.30 -16.93
N PHE A 433 2.80 -39.40 -16.78
CA PHE A 433 1.74 -39.17 -17.75
C PHE A 433 2.29 -38.44 -18.99
N CYS A 434 3.04 -37.36 -18.78
CA CYS A 434 3.62 -36.57 -19.86
C CYS A 434 4.81 -37.29 -20.54
N GLU A 435 5.46 -38.26 -19.90
CA GLU A 435 6.35 -39.22 -20.57
C GLU A 435 5.58 -40.07 -21.58
N ARG A 436 4.44 -40.66 -21.18
CA ARG A 436 3.58 -41.47 -22.06
C ARG A 436 2.93 -40.68 -23.21
N LEU A 437 2.85 -39.36 -23.10
CA LEU A 437 2.40 -38.48 -24.21
C LEU A 437 3.52 -38.13 -25.20
N ALA A 438 4.79 -38.24 -24.80
CA ALA A 438 5.95 -37.84 -25.60
C ALA A 438 6.71 -39.01 -26.23
N ALA A 439 6.20 -40.24 -26.06
CA ALA A 439 6.57 -41.46 -26.78
C ALA A 439 5.64 -41.70 -27.98
#